data_AF-A0A2V9U6U6-F1
#
_entry.id   AF-A0A2V9U6U6-F1
#
_cell.length_a   1.000
_cell.length_b   1.000
_cell.length_c   1.000
_cell.angle_alpha   90.00
_cell.angle_beta   90.00
_cell.angle_gamma   90.00
#
_symmetry.space_group_name_H-M   'P 1'
#
loop_
_entity.id
_entity.type
_entity.pdbx_description
1 polymer ?
#
loop_
_entity_poly.entity_id
_entity_poly.type
_entity_poly.pdbx_seq_one_letter_code
_entity_poly.pdbx_strand_id
1 'polypeptide(L)'
;PGFVPCLGALLDFPGGDTTAFPDYGCASGSPGLVPSNLLFVLTVPRHFQVPSTQQWNLTVQRDLGRKWVLEVGYVGTHALHLRETRTNIQAKLATAAHPVIVTAQDGTQFTITESTTSNAPARSNLQGVNGYGGFQIFASDAYSHYHSLQTTLSRRWGAGYFQGAYTFSKSTDATSSGNTALNTAFNDESDLKFSRGLSDFDRKHRLTVSYRYDLPFFAGASGLKRTALGGWSISGITIFQSGTPFSVLDSAAGSAYLATFLSFAVLGADLVPGRSISSGATSGDIHNRLNGYVDINNFSKAPPADPAGCSADPNACTTAFGTLGRNIYRGPFQQSWDFSVIKNFRISERQTLRFTTDFFNLWNHANFASPASNDLENPNAFGKITSTVGTPRLIQFSLRWAF
;
A
#
# COMPACT_ATOMS: atom_id res chain seq x y z
N PRO A 1 6.88 38.86 -17.51
CA PRO A 1 6.60 37.45 -17.14
C PRO A 1 5.09 37.19 -17.04
N GLY A 2 4.53 36.29 -17.85
CA GLY A 2 3.08 36.00 -17.87
C GLY A 2 2.56 35.16 -16.69
N PHE A 3 3.42 34.84 -15.72
CA PHE A 3 3.07 34.07 -14.53
C PHE A 3 3.63 34.77 -13.29
N VAL A 4 2.80 35.63 -12.69
CA VAL A 4 3.08 36.27 -11.40
C VAL A 4 1.91 35.92 -10.49
N PRO A 5 2.09 35.01 -9.51
CA PRO A 5 0.99 34.61 -8.65
C PRO A 5 0.63 35.73 -7.68
N CYS A 6 -0.63 35.74 -7.23
CA CYS A 6 -1.16 36.62 -6.20
C CYS A 6 -2.01 35.82 -5.22
N LEU A 7 -2.24 36.35 -4.02
CA LEU A 7 -3.28 35.80 -3.16
C LEU A 7 -4.63 35.97 -3.86
N GLY A 8 -5.33 34.86 -4.05
CA GLY A 8 -6.68 34.86 -4.61
C GLY A 8 -7.66 35.54 -3.66
N ALA A 9 -8.58 36.31 -4.22
CA ALA A 9 -9.69 36.92 -3.51
C ALA A 9 -10.97 36.58 -4.26
N LEU A 10 -12.00 36.18 -3.50
CA LEU A 10 -13.34 35.95 -4.05
C LEU A 10 -13.86 37.28 -4.60
N LEU A 11 -14.36 37.28 -5.83
CA LEU A 11 -14.97 38.45 -6.46
C LEU A 11 -16.49 38.38 -6.40
N ASP A 12 -17.06 37.26 -6.84
CA ASP A 12 -18.50 37.02 -6.89
C ASP A 12 -18.76 35.52 -7.11
N PHE A 13 -20.02 35.14 -7.14
CA PHE A 13 -20.49 33.91 -7.78
C PHE A 13 -21.20 34.28 -9.09
N PRO A 14 -21.05 33.48 -10.17
CA PRO A 14 -21.75 33.74 -11.42
C PRO A 14 -23.27 33.90 -11.21
N GLY A 15 -23.79 35.12 -11.42
CA GLY A 15 -25.20 35.45 -11.19
C GLY A 15 -25.66 35.36 -9.73
N GLY A 16 -24.74 35.38 -8.76
CA GLY A 16 -25.02 35.16 -7.34
C GLY A 16 -25.28 33.70 -6.96
N ASP A 17 -25.11 32.75 -7.89
CA ASP A 17 -25.37 31.34 -7.66
C ASP A 17 -24.23 30.67 -6.86
N THR A 18 -24.45 30.49 -5.55
CA THR A 18 -23.47 29.87 -4.65
C THR A 18 -23.21 28.37 -4.89
N THR A 19 -23.96 27.73 -5.80
CA THR A 19 -23.73 26.34 -6.20
C THR A 19 -22.65 26.22 -7.29
N ALA A 20 -22.37 27.32 -8.01
CA ALA A 20 -21.42 27.39 -9.10
C ALA A 20 -19.96 27.56 -8.62
N PHE A 21 -19.02 27.44 -9.57
CA PHE A 21 -17.63 27.77 -9.30
C PHE A 21 -17.51 29.29 -9.10
N PRO A 22 -16.95 29.76 -7.97
CA PRO A 22 -16.79 31.18 -7.67
C PRO A 22 -15.80 31.89 -8.60
N ASP A 23 -16.03 33.17 -8.86
CA ASP A 23 -15.10 34.03 -9.57
C ASP A 23 -14.00 34.52 -8.62
N TYR A 24 -12.75 34.34 -9.04
CA TYR A 24 -11.58 34.76 -8.26
C TYR A 24 -10.69 35.71 -9.05
N GLY A 25 -10.15 36.69 -8.35
CA GLY A 25 -9.16 37.63 -8.86
C GLY A 25 -7.99 37.77 -7.89
N CYS A 26 -7.01 38.58 -8.29
CA CYS A 26 -5.96 38.98 -7.37
C CYS A 26 -6.50 39.95 -6.33
N ALA A 27 -6.11 39.74 -5.07
CA ALA A 27 -6.38 40.68 -3.98
C ALA A 27 -5.96 42.11 -4.37
N SER A 28 -6.74 43.11 -3.94
CA SER A 28 -6.50 44.53 -4.24
C SER A 28 -5.05 44.94 -3.89
N GLY A 29 -4.41 45.66 -4.82
CA GLY A 29 -3.01 46.11 -4.66
C GLY A 29 -1.95 45.03 -4.92
N SER A 30 -2.33 43.81 -5.27
CA SER A 30 -1.38 42.77 -5.66
C SER A 30 -0.84 43.00 -7.09
N PRO A 31 0.48 42.91 -7.32
CA PRO A 31 1.07 43.02 -8.65
C PRO A 31 0.93 41.74 -9.50
N GLY A 32 0.37 40.66 -8.93
CA GLY A 32 0.19 39.40 -9.65
C GLY A 32 -0.98 39.42 -10.65
N LEU A 33 -1.00 38.42 -11.52
CA LEU A 33 -1.99 38.23 -12.58
C LEU A 33 -2.76 36.91 -12.45
N VAL A 34 -2.28 35.97 -11.62
CA VAL A 34 -2.87 34.64 -11.46
C VAL A 34 -3.19 34.38 -9.99
N PRO A 35 -4.48 34.29 -9.61
CA PRO A 35 -4.87 34.07 -8.22
C PRO A 35 -4.56 32.66 -7.73
N SER A 36 -4.15 32.57 -6.47
CA SER A 36 -3.68 31.31 -5.85
C SER A 36 -4.72 30.19 -5.80
N ASN A 37 -6.02 30.50 -5.95
CA ASN A 37 -7.07 29.48 -6.03
C ASN A 37 -7.05 28.71 -7.37
N LEU A 38 -6.47 29.30 -8.43
CA LEU A 38 -6.34 28.68 -9.76
C LEU A 38 -5.00 27.95 -9.93
N LEU A 39 -4.19 27.91 -8.87
CA LEU A 39 -2.90 27.24 -8.88
C LEU A 39 -3.00 25.90 -8.19
N PHE A 40 -2.20 24.94 -8.67
CA PHE A 40 -1.84 23.77 -7.89
C PHE A 40 -0.53 24.06 -7.14
N VAL A 41 -0.57 23.99 -5.81
CA VAL A 41 0.53 24.36 -4.92
C VAL A 41 0.92 23.17 -4.06
N LEU A 42 2.19 22.78 -4.15
CA LEU A 42 2.84 21.91 -3.18
C LEU A 42 3.67 22.76 -2.24
N THR A 43 3.39 22.69 -0.95
CA THR A 43 4.11 23.46 0.06
C THR A 43 4.92 22.58 1.00
N VAL A 44 6.09 23.10 1.39
CA VAL A 44 6.91 22.52 2.45
C VAL A 44 6.81 23.45 3.67
N PRO A 45 6.44 22.93 4.85
CA PRO A 45 6.48 23.68 6.09
C PRO A 45 7.83 24.38 6.28
N ARG A 46 7.82 25.64 6.72
CA ARG A 46 9.06 26.37 7.05
C ARG A 46 9.90 25.65 8.10
N HIS A 47 9.24 24.95 9.03
CA HIS A 47 9.85 24.13 10.07
C HIS A 47 9.62 22.64 9.80
N PHE A 48 10.17 22.14 8.70
CA PHE A 48 10.10 20.72 8.37
C PHE A 48 11.03 19.91 9.29
N GLN A 49 10.49 18.91 9.99
CA GLN A 49 11.29 18.03 10.82
C GLN A 49 11.78 16.84 10.00
N VAL A 50 13.07 16.56 10.08
CA VAL A 50 13.66 15.41 9.38
C VAL A 50 13.22 14.10 10.03
N PRO A 51 12.96 13.04 9.24
CA PRO A 51 12.63 11.73 9.78
C PRO A 51 13.64 11.23 10.80
N SER A 52 13.15 10.63 11.88
CA SER A 52 13.98 9.99 12.91
C SER A 52 13.51 8.56 13.15
N THR A 53 14.46 7.66 13.34
CA THR A 53 14.17 6.23 13.51
C THR A 53 14.90 5.70 14.73
N GLN A 54 14.17 5.04 15.60
CA GLN A 54 14.67 4.32 16.77
C GLN A 54 14.54 2.83 16.48
N GLN A 55 15.63 2.10 16.66
CA GLN A 55 15.67 0.65 16.41
C GLN A 55 16.25 -0.04 17.64
N TRP A 56 15.65 -1.17 18.00
CA TRP A 56 16.15 -2.04 19.05
C TRP A 56 15.99 -3.49 18.62
N ASN A 57 16.97 -4.31 19.00
CA ASN A 57 16.92 -5.74 18.77
C ASN A 57 17.48 -6.49 19.97
N LEU A 58 16.95 -7.69 20.20
CA LEU A 58 17.44 -8.64 21.18
C LEU A 58 17.52 -10.00 20.50
N THR A 59 18.71 -10.59 20.45
CA THR A 59 18.93 -11.89 19.81
C THR A 59 19.58 -12.86 20.78
N VAL A 60 19.04 -14.07 20.84
CA VAL A 60 19.58 -15.20 21.60
C VAL A 60 19.90 -16.33 20.64
N GLN A 61 21.14 -16.79 20.69
CA GLN A 61 21.63 -17.90 19.87
C GLN A 61 22.06 -19.06 20.77
N ARG A 62 21.75 -20.29 20.36
CA ARG A 62 22.12 -21.51 21.07
C ARG A 62 22.56 -22.60 20.10
N ASP A 63 23.71 -23.20 20.38
CA ASP A 63 24.10 -24.49 19.80
C ASP A 63 23.23 -25.60 20.42
N LEU A 64 22.52 -26.34 19.57
CA LEU A 64 21.65 -27.45 19.95
C LEU A 64 22.36 -28.81 19.84
N GLY A 65 23.66 -28.81 19.54
CA GLY A 65 24.45 -30.00 19.27
C GLY A 65 24.23 -30.55 17.86
N ARG A 66 25.04 -31.53 17.47
CA ARG A 66 24.99 -32.15 16.13
C ARG A 66 25.07 -31.13 14.98
N LYS A 67 25.76 -30.00 15.24
CA LYS A 67 25.96 -28.87 14.34
C LYS A 67 24.68 -28.08 14.02
N TRP A 68 23.66 -28.18 14.87
CA TRP A 68 22.46 -27.34 14.78
C TRP A 68 22.62 -26.08 15.61
N VAL A 69 22.22 -24.96 15.05
CA VAL A 69 22.21 -23.66 15.72
C VAL A 69 20.81 -23.07 15.59
N LEU A 70 20.22 -22.70 16.72
CA LEU A 70 18.97 -21.95 16.79
C LEU A 70 19.29 -20.51 17.19
N GLU A 71 18.71 -19.57 16.47
CA GLU A 71 18.74 -18.14 16.76
C GLU A 71 17.30 -17.64 16.83
N VAL A 72 16.98 -16.87 17.89
CA VAL A 72 15.69 -16.21 18.06
C VAL A 72 15.97 -14.75 18.37
N GLY A 73 15.47 -13.87 17.51
CA GLY A 73 15.61 -12.43 17.60
C GLY A 73 14.25 -11.74 17.67
N TYR A 74 14.18 -10.69 18.47
CA TYR A 74 13.11 -9.69 18.38
C TYR A 74 13.68 -8.41 17.82
N VAL A 75 13.02 -7.81 16.82
CA VAL A 75 13.40 -6.54 16.21
C VAL A 75 12.23 -5.59 16.29
N GLY A 76 12.45 -4.40 16.85
CA GLY A 76 11.52 -3.30 16.89
C GLY A 76 12.08 -2.07 16.19
N THR A 77 11.23 -1.40 15.42
CA THR A 77 11.54 -0.09 14.80
C THR A 77 10.37 0.84 15.06
N HIS A 78 10.69 2.05 15.53
CA HIS A 78 9.74 3.14 15.66
C HIS A 78 10.30 4.34 14.89
N ALA A 79 9.56 4.81 13.89
CA ALA A 79 9.94 5.98 13.12
C ALA A 79 8.92 7.10 13.32
N LEU A 80 9.45 8.30 13.49
CA LEU A 80 8.72 9.55 13.69
C LEU A 80 9.16 10.56 12.65
N HIS A 81 8.33 11.58 12.46
CA HIS A 81 8.57 12.65 11.50
C HIS A 81 8.75 12.16 10.08
N LEU A 82 8.07 11.05 9.75
CA LEU A 82 8.03 10.57 8.39
C LEU A 82 7.30 11.60 7.53
N ARG A 83 7.78 11.75 6.29
CA ARG A 83 7.11 12.62 5.34
C ARG A 83 5.86 11.95 4.80
N GLU A 84 4.79 12.73 4.73
CA GLU A 84 3.56 12.41 4.01
C GLU A 84 3.15 13.59 3.13
N THR A 85 2.19 13.35 2.24
CA THR A 85 1.57 14.38 1.41
C THR A 85 0.06 14.35 1.64
N ARG A 86 -0.54 15.50 1.97
CA ARG A 86 -1.99 15.62 2.16
C ARG A 86 -2.53 17.01 1.83
N THR A 87 -3.83 17.11 1.66
CA THR A 87 -4.63 18.32 1.53
C THR A 87 -5.14 18.74 2.91
N ASN A 88 -4.37 19.54 3.64
CA ASN A 88 -4.69 19.91 5.03
C ASN A 88 -5.69 21.09 5.17
N ILE A 89 -6.12 21.70 4.08
CA ILE A 89 -7.06 22.84 4.06
C ILE A 89 -8.37 22.48 3.37
N GLN A 90 -8.92 21.32 3.70
CA GLN A 90 -10.17 20.77 3.16
C GLN A 90 -11.32 21.80 3.12
N ALA A 91 -12.25 21.60 2.20
CA ALA A 91 -13.49 22.37 2.14
C ALA A 91 -14.37 22.09 3.37
N LYS A 92 -15.02 23.11 3.93
CA LYS A 92 -15.99 22.98 5.02
C LYS A 92 -17.33 22.52 4.48
N LEU A 93 -17.97 21.54 5.12
CA LEU A 93 -19.36 21.18 4.79
C LEU A 93 -20.29 22.37 5.03
N ALA A 94 -21.02 22.78 3.99
CA ALA A 94 -22.10 23.77 4.03
C ALA A 94 -23.46 23.07 3.88
N THR A 95 -24.39 23.39 4.77
CA THR A 95 -25.78 22.88 4.76
C THR A 95 -26.75 24.02 5.05
N ALA A 96 -28.04 23.87 4.76
CA ALA A 96 -29.04 24.88 5.09
C ALA A 96 -29.10 25.19 6.61
N ALA A 97 -28.86 24.19 7.45
CA ALA A 97 -28.80 24.35 8.91
C ALA A 97 -27.49 24.97 9.40
N HIS A 98 -26.38 24.76 8.67
CA HIS A 98 -25.04 25.24 9.00
C HIS A 98 -24.41 25.87 7.76
N PRO A 99 -24.82 27.10 7.40
CA PRO A 99 -24.32 27.76 6.20
C PRO A 99 -22.87 28.21 6.37
N VAL A 100 -22.14 28.26 5.26
CA VAL A 100 -20.80 28.85 5.20
C VAL A 100 -20.93 30.25 4.59
N ILE A 101 -20.57 31.26 5.36
CA ILE A 101 -20.54 32.65 4.88
C ILE A 101 -19.14 32.97 4.37
N VAL A 102 -19.06 33.41 3.12
CA VAL A 102 -17.83 33.92 2.50
C VAL A 102 -18.00 35.39 2.15
N THR A 103 -16.89 36.13 2.13
CA THR A 103 -16.91 37.57 1.85
C THR A 103 -16.04 37.84 0.63
N ALA A 104 -16.62 38.47 -0.39
CA ALA A 104 -15.91 38.94 -1.56
C ALA A 104 -15.03 40.15 -1.23
N GLN A 105 -14.13 40.46 -2.14
CA GLN A 105 -13.15 41.54 -1.99
C GLN A 105 -13.79 42.92 -1.80
N ASP A 106 -14.98 43.14 -2.36
CA ASP A 106 -15.76 44.39 -2.23
C ASP A 106 -16.54 44.49 -0.90
N GLY A 107 -16.51 43.43 -0.08
CA GLY A 107 -17.25 43.33 1.19
C GLY A 107 -18.61 42.64 1.07
N THR A 108 -19.05 42.26 -0.13
CA THR A 108 -20.29 41.51 -0.35
C THR A 108 -20.20 40.14 0.31
N GLN A 109 -21.24 39.76 1.06
CA GLN A 109 -21.30 38.46 1.74
C GLN A 109 -22.19 37.48 0.96
N PHE A 110 -21.70 36.26 0.76
CA PHE A 110 -22.44 35.17 0.16
C PHE A 110 -22.65 34.06 1.19
N THR A 111 -23.89 33.58 1.29
CA THR A 111 -24.28 32.51 2.20
C THR A 111 -24.42 31.21 1.41
N ILE A 112 -23.44 30.34 1.54
CA ILE A 112 -23.45 29.02 0.91
C ILE A 112 -24.23 28.07 1.81
N THR A 113 -25.31 27.49 1.31
CA THR A 113 -26.17 26.54 2.04
C THR A 113 -26.08 25.11 1.53
N GLU A 114 -25.37 24.89 0.42
CA GLU A 114 -25.28 23.60 -0.25
C GLU A 114 -23.82 23.31 -0.62
N SER A 115 -23.41 22.05 -0.51
CA SER A 115 -22.03 21.63 -0.82
C SER A 115 -21.99 20.95 -2.18
N THR A 116 -21.61 21.71 -3.21
CA THR A 116 -21.31 21.16 -4.53
C THR A 116 -19.79 20.95 -4.67
N THR A 117 -19.38 20.17 -5.67
CA THR A 117 -17.96 20.05 -6.02
C THR A 117 -17.42 21.34 -6.65
N SER A 118 -18.29 22.12 -7.31
CA SER A 118 -17.94 23.38 -7.98
C SER A 118 -17.66 24.51 -6.99
N ASN A 119 -18.45 24.64 -5.92
CA ASN A 119 -18.28 25.69 -4.92
C ASN A 119 -17.26 25.34 -3.82
N ALA A 120 -16.73 24.11 -3.83
CA ALA A 120 -15.79 23.62 -2.82
C ALA A 120 -14.54 24.51 -2.62
N PRO A 121 -13.94 25.13 -3.67
CA PRO A 121 -12.86 26.09 -3.48
C PRO A 121 -13.23 27.28 -2.58
N ALA A 122 -14.45 27.83 -2.68
CA ALA A 122 -14.93 28.91 -1.80
C ALA A 122 -15.14 28.44 -0.36
N ARG A 123 -15.49 27.17 -0.16
CA ARG A 123 -15.67 26.56 1.16
C ARG A 123 -14.35 26.15 1.82
N SER A 124 -13.20 26.33 1.16
CA SER A 124 -11.88 26.01 1.73
C SER A 124 -11.68 26.65 3.11
N ASN A 125 -11.03 25.91 4.02
CA ASN A 125 -10.68 26.43 5.35
C ASN A 125 -9.80 27.68 5.32
N LEU A 126 -9.11 27.93 4.20
CA LEU A 126 -8.30 29.12 3.97
C LEU A 126 -8.80 29.86 2.71
N GLN A 127 -9.38 31.05 2.90
CA GLN A 127 -9.87 31.86 1.79
C GLN A 127 -8.73 32.28 0.86
N GLY A 128 -9.01 32.28 -0.45
CA GLY A 128 -8.02 32.60 -1.49
C GLY A 128 -7.11 31.45 -1.90
N VAL A 129 -7.15 30.32 -1.19
CA VAL A 129 -6.42 29.10 -1.53
C VAL A 129 -7.41 27.99 -1.82
N ASN A 130 -7.21 27.27 -2.93
CA ASN A 130 -8.06 26.15 -3.29
C ASN A 130 -7.63 24.90 -2.51
N GLY A 131 -8.26 24.71 -1.35
CA GLY A 131 -8.03 23.56 -0.51
C GLY A 131 -8.87 22.33 -0.85
N TYR A 132 -9.70 22.40 -1.89
CA TYR A 132 -10.43 21.25 -2.42
C TYR A 132 -9.52 20.40 -3.30
N GLY A 133 -8.75 21.02 -4.21
CA GLY A 133 -7.82 20.29 -5.08
C GLY A 133 -6.67 21.11 -5.66
N GLY A 134 -6.38 22.28 -5.11
CA GLY A 134 -5.29 23.15 -5.55
C GLY A 134 -4.12 23.24 -4.57
N PHE A 135 -4.15 22.53 -3.45
CA PHE A 135 -3.15 22.70 -2.39
C PHE A 135 -2.85 21.40 -1.66
N GLN A 136 -1.55 21.09 -1.55
CA GLN A 136 -1.04 19.97 -0.77
C GLN A 136 0.18 20.39 0.04
N ILE A 137 0.33 19.77 1.22
CA ILE A 137 1.46 20.00 2.12
C ILE A 137 2.30 18.73 2.25
N PHE A 138 3.62 18.90 2.24
CA PHE A 138 4.55 17.88 2.72
C PHE A 138 4.65 17.96 4.24
N ALA A 139 3.81 17.22 4.94
CA ALA A 139 3.84 17.18 6.39
C ALA A 139 4.93 16.22 6.89
N SER A 140 5.42 16.46 8.12
CA SER A 140 6.46 15.68 8.80
C SER A 140 5.97 15.16 10.15
N ASP A 141 4.71 14.72 10.20
CA ASP A 141 4.03 14.22 11.39
C ASP A 141 3.52 12.78 11.24
N ALA A 142 3.82 12.11 10.12
CA ALA A 142 3.57 10.69 9.96
C ALA A 142 4.56 9.84 10.79
N TYR A 143 4.14 8.61 11.08
CA TYR A 143 4.88 7.69 11.95
C TYR A 143 4.71 6.24 11.50
N SER A 144 5.64 5.37 11.91
CA SER A 144 5.55 3.93 11.71
C SER A 144 6.05 3.14 12.92
N HIS A 145 5.47 1.95 13.09
CA HIS A 145 5.83 0.98 14.11
C HIS A 145 6.00 -0.38 13.44
N TYR A 146 7.15 -1.00 13.64
CA TYR A 146 7.43 -2.34 13.17
C TYR A 146 7.91 -3.19 14.34
N HIS A 147 7.32 -4.37 14.48
CA HIS A 147 7.79 -5.39 15.42
C HIS A 147 7.87 -6.73 14.70
N SER A 148 8.95 -7.48 14.96
CA SER A 148 9.11 -8.82 14.43
C SER A 148 9.76 -9.77 15.41
N LEU A 149 9.31 -11.02 15.38
CA LEU A 149 10.01 -12.18 15.90
C LEU A 149 10.67 -12.88 14.70
N GLN A 150 11.98 -13.07 14.76
CA GLN A 150 12.79 -13.69 13.73
C GLN A 150 13.45 -14.94 14.30
N THR A 151 13.18 -16.10 13.72
CA THR A 151 13.73 -17.38 14.18
C THR A 151 14.50 -18.02 13.05
N THR A 152 15.77 -18.34 13.28
CA THR A 152 16.61 -19.06 12.31
C THR A 152 17.08 -20.37 12.92
N LEU A 153 16.82 -21.47 12.23
CA LEU A 153 17.37 -22.79 12.55
C LEU A 153 18.32 -23.19 11.42
N SER A 154 19.59 -23.42 11.74
CA SER A 154 20.60 -23.78 10.74
C SER A 154 21.39 -25.02 11.13
N ARG A 155 21.82 -25.79 10.12
CA ARG A 155 22.75 -26.90 10.28
C ARG A 155 23.75 -26.90 9.16
N ARG A 156 25.03 -27.11 9.48
CA ARG A 156 26.09 -27.33 8.47
C ARG A 156 26.87 -28.59 8.81
N TRP A 157 27.04 -29.49 7.85
CA TRP A 157 27.83 -30.72 8.02
C TRP A 157 28.57 -31.06 6.73
N GLY A 158 29.41 -32.09 6.77
CA GLY A 158 30.32 -32.41 5.66
C GLY A 158 29.62 -32.75 4.34
N ALA A 159 28.34 -33.11 4.37
CA ALA A 159 27.56 -33.44 3.18
C ALA A 159 26.50 -32.38 2.85
N GLY A 160 26.47 -31.22 3.51
CA GLY A 160 25.50 -30.19 3.15
C GLY A 160 25.20 -29.15 4.21
N TYR A 161 24.17 -28.36 3.92
CA TYR A 161 23.60 -27.39 4.85
C TYR A 161 22.07 -27.36 4.77
N PHE A 162 21.48 -26.88 5.86
CA PHE A 162 20.07 -26.57 5.98
C PHE A 162 19.93 -25.24 6.71
N GLN A 163 18.99 -24.40 6.29
CA GLN A 163 18.59 -23.20 6.99
C GLN A 163 17.09 -22.97 6.82
N GLY A 164 16.36 -22.90 7.92
CA GLY A 164 15.00 -22.39 7.98
C GLY A 164 14.98 -21.05 8.70
N ALA A 165 14.43 -20.02 8.08
CA ALA A 165 14.26 -18.69 8.66
C ALA A 165 12.78 -18.31 8.64
N TYR A 166 12.22 -18.05 9.81
CA TYR A 166 10.81 -17.66 9.99
C TYR A 166 10.74 -16.25 10.59
N THR A 167 9.94 -15.40 9.98
CA THR A 167 9.63 -14.06 10.48
C THR A 167 8.13 -13.95 10.73
N PHE A 168 7.77 -13.66 11.97
CA PHE A 168 6.43 -13.20 12.34
C PHE A 168 6.52 -11.70 12.58
N SER A 169 5.84 -10.88 11.77
CA SER A 169 5.97 -9.43 11.88
C SER A 169 4.64 -8.68 11.79
N LYS A 170 4.64 -7.46 12.30
CA LYS A 170 3.57 -6.49 12.13
C LYS A 170 4.18 -5.11 11.96
N SER A 171 3.85 -4.49 10.83
CA SER A 171 4.17 -3.12 10.46
C SER A 171 2.87 -2.32 10.39
N THR A 172 2.81 -1.20 11.09
CA THR A 172 1.71 -0.23 11.03
C THR A 172 2.26 1.16 10.82
N ASP A 173 1.61 1.97 10.02
CA ASP A 173 2.02 3.36 9.77
C ASP A 173 0.83 4.26 9.45
N ALA A 174 1.05 5.58 9.55
CA ALA A 174 0.13 6.59 9.03
C ALA A 174 0.30 6.79 7.51
N THR A 175 1.47 6.49 6.96
CA THR A 175 1.73 6.47 5.51
C THR A 175 2.74 5.37 5.17
N SER A 176 2.48 4.66 4.07
CA SER A 176 3.35 3.59 3.56
C SER A 176 4.23 4.04 2.40
N SER A 177 4.07 5.29 1.93
CA SER A 177 4.90 5.87 0.87
C SER A 177 5.16 7.35 1.11
N GLY A 178 6.32 7.83 0.67
CA GLY A 178 6.57 9.25 0.52
C GLY A 178 6.19 9.71 -0.89
N ASN A 179 4.96 9.52 -1.35
CA ASN A 179 4.58 10.05 -2.66
C ASN A 179 4.76 11.59 -2.68
N THR A 180 5.25 12.16 -3.78
CA THR A 180 5.47 13.61 -3.93
C THR A 180 4.41 14.28 -4.80
N ALA A 181 3.59 13.49 -5.51
CA ALA A 181 2.62 13.98 -6.48
C ALA A 181 1.17 13.68 -6.08
N LEU A 182 0.94 12.67 -5.24
CA LEU A 182 -0.40 12.25 -4.82
C LEU A 182 -0.52 12.20 -3.30
N ASN A 183 -1.77 12.26 -2.86
CA ASN A 183 -2.14 12.17 -1.46
C ASN A 183 -1.77 10.81 -0.86
N THR A 184 -1.38 10.82 0.40
CA THR A 184 -1.04 9.62 1.16
C THR A 184 -1.83 9.47 2.46
N ALA A 185 -2.58 10.51 2.87
CA ALA A 185 -3.46 10.45 4.03
C ALA A 185 -4.78 9.78 3.65
N PHE A 186 -5.35 8.98 4.56
CA PHE A 186 -6.55 8.19 4.30
C PHE A 186 -7.78 8.82 4.94
N ASN A 187 -8.90 8.88 4.20
CA ASN A 187 -10.15 9.53 4.60
C ASN A 187 -9.95 10.99 5.03
N ASP A 188 -10.30 11.34 6.27
CA ASP A 188 -10.19 12.69 6.78
C ASP A 188 -8.71 13.03 7.07
N GLU A 189 -8.16 13.86 6.21
CA GLU A 189 -6.77 14.27 6.22
C GLU A 189 -6.43 15.31 7.27
N SER A 190 -7.43 15.84 7.99
CA SER A 190 -7.21 16.73 9.12
C SER A 190 -6.67 15.98 10.37
N ASP A 191 -6.98 14.68 10.52
CA ASP A 191 -6.46 13.81 11.60
C ASP A 191 -5.83 12.52 11.04
N LEU A 192 -4.51 12.39 11.20
CA LEU A 192 -3.74 11.21 10.74
C LEU A 192 -4.09 9.89 11.42
N LYS A 193 -4.91 9.90 12.47
CA LYS A 193 -5.44 8.66 13.04
C LYS A 193 -6.27 7.88 12.04
N PHE A 194 -6.99 8.55 11.14
CA PHE A 194 -7.76 7.90 10.09
C PHE A 194 -6.87 7.23 9.03
N SER A 195 -5.67 7.77 8.84
CA SER A 195 -4.62 7.16 8.00
C SER A 195 -3.98 5.93 8.61
N ARG A 196 -4.07 5.69 9.92
CA ARG A 196 -3.37 4.59 10.58
C ARG A 196 -3.89 3.22 10.11
N GLY A 197 -3.01 2.42 9.53
CA GLY A 197 -3.32 1.05 9.11
C GLY A 197 -2.11 0.12 9.17
N LEU A 198 -2.27 -1.11 8.69
CA LEU A 198 -1.11 -1.95 8.36
C LEU A 198 -0.31 -1.28 7.24
N SER A 199 1.01 -1.40 7.25
CA SER A 199 1.83 -0.92 6.13
C SER A 199 1.50 -1.67 4.83
N ASP A 200 1.52 -1.02 3.68
CA ASP A 200 1.20 -1.64 2.38
C ASP A 200 2.08 -2.86 2.06
N PHE A 201 3.30 -2.88 2.59
CA PHE A 201 4.28 -3.95 2.43
C PHE A 201 4.31 -4.96 3.59
N ASP A 202 3.39 -4.85 4.56
CA ASP A 202 3.37 -5.72 5.73
C ASP A 202 3.14 -7.19 5.34
N ARG A 203 3.99 -8.07 5.88
CA ARG A 203 3.90 -9.53 5.70
C ARG A 203 3.90 -10.19 7.07
N LYS A 204 2.71 -10.66 7.50
CA LYS A 204 2.52 -11.22 8.84
C LYS A 204 3.40 -12.44 9.10
N HIS A 205 3.44 -13.38 8.15
CA HIS A 205 4.25 -14.58 8.22
C HIS A 205 5.12 -14.66 6.98
N ARG A 206 6.41 -14.98 7.17
CA ARG A 206 7.33 -15.35 6.09
C ARG A 206 8.26 -16.45 6.56
N LEU A 207 8.23 -17.60 5.90
CA LEU A 207 9.13 -18.72 6.11
C LEU A 207 9.96 -18.92 4.85
N THR A 208 11.29 -18.91 4.98
CA THR A 208 12.22 -19.28 3.93
C THR A 208 12.99 -20.51 4.40
N VAL A 209 12.91 -21.60 3.64
CA VAL A 209 13.71 -22.82 3.87
C VAL A 209 14.66 -22.99 2.72
N SER A 210 15.95 -23.08 3.00
CA SER A 210 16.99 -23.38 2.02
C SER A 210 17.80 -24.57 2.47
N TYR A 211 18.16 -25.42 1.52
CA TYR A 211 18.94 -26.61 1.82
C TYR A 211 19.79 -27.01 0.62
N ARG A 212 20.92 -27.65 0.92
CA ARG A 212 21.71 -28.41 -0.03
C ARG A 212 22.18 -29.69 0.63
N TYR A 213 22.05 -30.81 -0.07
CA TYR A 213 22.51 -32.09 0.40
C TYR A 213 23.23 -32.85 -0.73
N ASP A 214 24.48 -33.22 -0.47
CA ASP A 214 25.26 -34.10 -1.31
C ASP A 214 24.85 -35.54 -1.02
N LEU A 215 24.24 -36.19 -2.01
CA LEU A 215 23.67 -37.52 -1.87
C LEU A 215 24.80 -38.56 -1.79
N PRO A 216 24.77 -39.50 -0.84
CA PRO A 216 25.85 -40.48 -0.65
C PRO A 216 25.83 -41.63 -1.67
N PHE A 217 25.02 -41.54 -2.72
CA PHE A 217 24.93 -42.57 -3.75
C PHE A 217 26.29 -42.82 -4.40
N PHE A 218 26.73 -44.09 -4.37
CA PHE A 218 28.01 -44.54 -4.91
C PHE A 218 29.24 -43.79 -4.38
N ALA A 219 29.15 -43.14 -3.21
CA ALA A 219 30.26 -42.41 -2.61
C ALA A 219 31.47 -43.31 -2.30
N GLY A 220 31.22 -44.58 -1.95
CA GLY A 220 32.24 -45.61 -1.69
C GLY A 220 32.62 -46.46 -2.92
N ALA A 221 32.04 -46.21 -4.10
CA ALA A 221 32.45 -46.92 -5.32
C ALA A 221 33.80 -46.39 -5.83
N SER A 222 34.51 -47.18 -6.64
CA SER A 222 35.76 -46.79 -7.30
C SER A 222 35.62 -46.78 -8.83
N GLY A 223 36.57 -46.11 -9.50
CA GLY A 223 36.66 -46.06 -10.96
C GLY A 223 35.43 -45.50 -11.67
N LEU A 224 35.14 -46.04 -12.86
CA LEU A 224 34.07 -45.57 -13.74
C LEU A 224 32.68 -45.59 -13.07
N LYS A 225 32.44 -46.54 -12.15
CA LYS A 225 31.18 -46.65 -11.41
C LYS A 225 30.92 -45.43 -10.51
N ARG A 226 31.96 -44.89 -9.86
CA ARG A 226 31.86 -43.67 -9.05
C ARG A 226 31.63 -42.45 -9.93
N THR A 227 32.36 -42.33 -11.03
CA THR A 227 32.26 -41.19 -11.95
C THR A 227 30.90 -41.13 -12.64
N ALA A 228 30.38 -42.27 -13.09
CA ALA A 228 29.08 -42.32 -13.77
C ALA A 228 27.91 -42.14 -12.80
N LEU A 229 27.94 -42.80 -11.64
CA LEU A 229 26.75 -42.92 -10.77
C LEU A 229 26.80 -42.06 -9.50
N GLY A 230 27.96 -41.56 -9.07
CA GLY A 230 28.14 -40.74 -7.87
C GLY A 230 28.17 -39.22 -8.12
N GLY A 231 28.34 -38.41 -7.07
CA GLY A 231 28.48 -36.95 -7.21
C GLY A 231 27.17 -36.20 -7.45
N TRP A 232 26.04 -36.77 -7.02
CA TRP A 232 24.74 -36.11 -7.02
C TRP A 232 24.60 -35.18 -5.82
N SER A 233 24.01 -34.01 -6.03
CA SER A 233 23.58 -33.09 -4.98
C SER A 233 22.18 -32.58 -5.31
N ILE A 234 21.39 -32.36 -4.27
CA ILE A 234 20.11 -31.65 -4.37
C ILE A 234 20.22 -30.32 -3.64
N SER A 235 19.53 -29.31 -4.15
CA SER A 235 19.41 -28.00 -3.52
C SER A 235 17.99 -27.51 -3.68
N GLY A 236 17.51 -26.68 -2.77
CA GLY A 236 16.20 -26.06 -2.91
C GLY A 236 16.05 -24.83 -2.05
N ILE A 237 15.12 -23.97 -2.46
CA ILE A 237 14.61 -22.87 -1.67
C ILE A 237 13.08 -22.90 -1.73
N THR A 238 12.45 -22.76 -0.58
CA THR A 238 11.00 -22.71 -0.46
C THR A 238 10.61 -21.50 0.36
N ILE A 239 9.68 -20.71 -0.15
CA ILE A 239 9.18 -19.51 0.52
C ILE A 239 7.68 -19.65 0.72
N PHE A 240 7.24 -19.47 1.96
CA PHE A 240 5.82 -19.34 2.31
C PHE A 240 5.60 -17.97 2.93
N GLN A 241 4.67 -17.18 2.41
CA GLN A 241 4.42 -15.83 2.94
C GLN A 241 2.97 -15.40 2.84
N SER A 242 2.50 -14.66 3.85
CA SER A 242 1.19 -14.00 3.84
C SER A 242 1.10 -13.01 2.68
N GLY A 243 -0.09 -12.75 2.13
CA GLY A 243 -0.32 -11.65 1.17
C GLY A 243 -0.04 -10.27 1.78
N THR A 244 0.19 -9.27 0.93
CA THR A 244 0.18 -7.86 1.36
C THR A 244 -1.23 -7.44 1.76
N PRO A 245 -1.37 -6.49 2.69
CA PRO A 245 -2.67 -5.92 2.97
C PRO A 245 -3.19 -5.04 1.83
N PHE A 246 -4.50 -4.80 1.81
CA PHE A 246 -5.15 -3.87 0.91
C PHE A 246 -6.39 -3.26 1.57
N SER A 247 -6.81 -2.10 1.07
CA SER A 247 -7.98 -1.35 1.53
C SER A 247 -9.20 -1.62 0.66
N VAL A 248 -10.39 -1.49 1.24
CA VAL A 248 -11.64 -1.37 0.48
C VAL A 248 -11.92 0.11 0.29
N LEU A 249 -12.06 0.51 -0.96
CA LEU A 249 -12.06 1.90 -1.38
C LEU A 249 -13.44 2.32 -1.90
N ASP A 250 -13.66 3.62 -1.84
CA ASP A 250 -14.73 4.32 -2.55
C ASP A 250 -14.11 5.60 -3.12
N SER A 251 -13.83 5.62 -4.42
CA SER A 251 -13.21 6.78 -5.07
C SER A 251 -14.13 7.99 -5.20
N ALA A 252 -15.43 7.83 -4.95
CA ALA A 252 -16.40 8.93 -4.91
C ALA A 252 -16.64 9.47 -3.49
N ALA A 253 -16.10 8.84 -2.44
CA ALA A 253 -16.22 9.32 -1.07
C ALA A 253 -15.51 10.67 -0.85
N GLY A 254 -15.87 11.36 0.23
CA GLY A 254 -15.21 12.59 0.67
C GLY A 254 -15.36 13.79 -0.27
N SER A 255 -16.21 13.72 -1.30
CA SER A 255 -16.37 14.77 -2.33
C SER A 255 -16.91 16.10 -1.79
N ALA A 256 -17.46 16.12 -0.56
CA ALA A 256 -17.81 17.37 0.11
C ALA A 256 -16.57 18.17 0.57
N TYR A 257 -15.43 17.50 0.76
CA TYR A 257 -14.24 18.01 1.44
C TYR A 257 -13.01 18.09 0.53
N LEU A 258 -12.86 17.14 -0.39
CA LEU A 258 -11.68 16.93 -1.23
C LEU A 258 -12.02 16.62 -2.67
N ALA A 259 -11.16 17.05 -3.58
CA ALA A 259 -11.25 16.71 -4.98
C ALA A 259 -10.88 15.24 -5.22
N THR A 260 -11.76 14.55 -5.95
CA THR A 260 -11.62 13.12 -6.26
C THR A 260 -10.39 12.80 -7.10
N PHE A 261 -9.90 13.73 -7.93
CA PHE A 261 -8.75 13.47 -8.81
C PHE A 261 -7.37 13.53 -8.15
N LEU A 262 -7.27 14.04 -6.92
CA LEU A 262 -6.01 14.03 -6.14
C LEU A 262 -5.99 12.99 -5.03
N SER A 263 -7.15 12.38 -4.75
CA SER A 263 -7.39 11.47 -3.63
C SER A 263 -7.52 10.01 -4.06
N PHE A 264 -7.09 9.68 -5.29
CA PHE A 264 -7.14 8.32 -5.81
C PHE A 264 -6.40 7.35 -4.87
N ALA A 265 -7.12 6.30 -4.45
CA ALA A 265 -6.64 5.20 -3.61
C ALA A 265 -6.45 5.48 -2.11
N VAL A 266 -6.97 6.59 -1.57
CA VAL A 266 -6.89 6.88 -0.12
C VAL A 266 -8.24 7.13 0.57
N LEU A 267 -9.34 6.84 -0.10
CA LEU A 267 -10.68 7.01 0.46
C LEU A 267 -11.33 5.63 0.68
N GLY A 268 -11.65 5.34 1.93
CA GLY A 268 -12.28 4.10 2.34
C GLY A 268 -13.77 4.10 2.03
N ALA A 269 -14.32 2.91 1.85
CA ALA A 269 -15.76 2.68 1.82
C ALA A 269 -16.37 2.66 3.23
N ASP A 270 -17.67 2.38 3.31
CA ASP A 270 -18.39 2.08 4.55
C ASP A 270 -18.69 0.60 4.72
N LEU A 271 -18.89 0.20 5.98
CA LEU A 271 -19.42 -1.11 6.31
C LEU A 271 -20.95 -1.06 6.33
N VAL A 272 -21.60 -2.01 5.66
CA VAL A 272 -23.07 -2.11 5.72
C VAL A 272 -23.50 -2.30 7.18
N PRO A 273 -24.53 -1.56 7.68
CA PRO A 273 -25.02 -1.73 9.05
C PRO A 273 -25.30 -3.19 9.41
N GLY A 274 -24.77 -3.63 10.55
CA GLY A 274 -24.90 -5.02 11.04
C GLY A 274 -23.91 -6.03 10.43
N ARG A 275 -23.06 -5.62 9.48
CA ARG A 275 -21.94 -6.44 8.99
C ARG A 275 -20.68 -6.23 9.84
N SER A 276 -19.68 -7.08 9.60
CA SER A 276 -18.37 -7.02 10.26
C SER A 276 -17.25 -7.06 9.21
N ILE A 277 -16.04 -6.63 9.57
CA ILE A 277 -14.88 -6.79 8.69
C ILE A 277 -14.65 -8.29 8.38
N SER A 278 -14.82 -9.17 9.37
CA SER A 278 -14.65 -10.61 9.18
C SER A 278 -15.63 -11.22 8.18
N SER A 279 -16.87 -10.73 8.10
CA SER A 279 -17.88 -11.28 7.18
C SER A 279 -17.65 -10.91 5.73
N GLY A 280 -16.82 -9.89 5.44
CA GLY A 280 -16.47 -9.51 4.07
C GLY A 280 -15.46 -10.46 3.41
N ALA A 281 -14.65 -11.17 4.19
CA ALA A 281 -13.69 -12.11 3.61
C ALA A 281 -14.39 -13.41 3.19
N THR A 282 -14.28 -13.77 1.91
CA THR A 282 -14.77 -15.08 1.46
C THR A 282 -13.89 -16.21 2.00
N SER A 283 -14.40 -17.44 2.02
CA SER A 283 -13.68 -18.61 2.58
C SER A 283 -13.62 -19.77 1.59
N GLY A 284 -12.69 -20.70 1.82
CA GLY A 284 -12.49 -21.88 0.97
C GLY A 284 -11.34 -21.71 -0.03
N ASP A 285 -11.32 -22.61 -1.02
CA ASP A 285 -10.27 -22.71 -2.03
C ASP A 285 -10.14 -21.40 -2.83
N ILE A 286 -8.89 -20.97 -3.04
CA ILE A 286 -8.60 -19.70 -3.73
C ILE A 286 -9.11 -19.67 -5.18
N HIS A 287 -9.13 -20.81 -5.88
CA HIS A 287 -9.61 -20.89 -7.27
C HIS A 287 -11.12 -20.59 -7.38
N ASN A 288 -11.88 -20.87 -6.33
CA ASN A 288 -13.32 -20.56 -6.27
C ASN A 288 -13.59 -19.12 -5.83
N ARG A 289 -12.56 -18.39 -5.39
CA ARG A 289 -12.66 -17.03 -4.84
C ARG A 289 -12.07 -15.97 -5.75
N LEU A 290 -11.62 -16.33 -6.96
CA LEU A 290 -10.99 -15.40 -7.89
C LEU A 290 -11.95 -14.31 -8.40
N ASN A 291 -13.26 -14.58 -8.44
CA ASN A 291 -14.28 -13.60 -8.86
C ASN A 291 -14.99 -12.91 -7.69
N GLY A 292 -14.49 -13.08 -6.47
CA GLY A 292 -15.12 -12.59 -5.25
C GLY A 292 -14.25 -12.91 -4.04
N TYR A 293 -13.04 -12.35 -4.01
CA TYR A 293 -12.11 -12.57 -2.89
C TYR A 293 -12.60 -11.90 -1.60
N VAL A 294 -13.34 -10.80 -1.77
CA VAL A 294 -14.07 -10.07 -0.74
C VAL A 294 -15.51 -9.87 -1.25
N ASP A 295 -16.50 -10.09 -0.39
CA ASP A 295 -17.91 -9.88 -0.70
C ASP A 295 -18.23 -8.40 -0.76
N ILE A 296 -18.60 -7.91 -1.95
CA ILE A 296 -18.97 -6.51 -2.16
C ILE A 296 -20.19 -6.10 -1.32
N ASN A 297 -21.11 -7.01 -1.05
CA ASN A 297 -22.34 -6.72 -0.29
C ASN A 297 -22.09 -6.51 1.20
N ASN A 298 -20.85 -6.71 1.65
CA ASN A 298 -20.44 -6.40 3.01
C ASN A 298 -20.15 -4.90 3.19
N PHE A 299 -20.04 -4.14 2.09
CA PHE A 299 -19.68 -2.73 2.10
C PHE A 299 -20.73 -1.89 1.38
N SER A 300 -20.77 -0.61 1.75
CA SER A 300 -21.57 0.40 1.10
C SER A 300 -20.69 1.57 0.71
N LYS A 301 -21.12 2.32 -0.30
CA LYS A 301 -20.51 3.62 -0.62
C LYS A 301 -20.70 4.58 0.55
N ALA A 302 -19.82 5.56 0.67
CA ALA A 302 -19.94 6.59 1.68
C ALA A 302 -21.27 7.35 1.50
N PRO A 303 -21.99 7.65 2.59
CA PRO A 303 -23.29 8.31 2.51
C PRO A 303 -23.15 9.75 2.01
N PRO A 304 -24.25 10.37 1.52
CA PRO A 304 -24.29 11.81 1.30
C PRO A 304 -23.88 12.57 2.58
N ALA A 305 -23.03 13.58 2.43
CA ALA A 305 -22.62 14.42 3.56
C ALA A 305 -23.79 15.27 4.11
N ASP A 306 -24.73 15.63 3.23
CA ASP A 306 -26.01 16.26 3.58
C ASP A 306 -27.15 15.58 2.80
N PRO A 307 -27.86 14.60 3.42
CA PRO A 307 -28.98 13.92 2.77
C PRO A 307 -30.15 14.85 2.41
N ALA A 308 -30.37 15.92 3.20
CA ALA A 308 -31.44 16.87 2.94
C ALA A 308 -31.09 17.75 1.73
N GLY A 309 -29.86 18.26 1.67
CA GLY A 309 -29.32 18.98 0.52
C GLY A 309 -29.32 18.13 -0.75
N CYS A 310 -28.84 16.88 -0.69
CA CYS A 310 -28.87 15.95 -1.83
C CYS A 310 -30.29 15.70 -2.38
N SER A 311 -31.30 15.69 -1.50
CA SER A 311 -32.71 15.51 -1.90
C SER A 311 -33.30 16.77 -2.54
N ALA A 312 -32.78 17.95 -2.18
CA ALA A 312 -33.23 19.24 -2.70
C ALA A 312 -32.55 19.60 -4.03
N ASP A 313 -31.24 19.37 -4.14
CA ASP A 313 -30.43 19.59 -5.33
C ASP A 313 -29.49 18.40 -5.59
N PRO A 314 -29.66 17.66 -6.71
CA PRO A 314 -28.74 16.60 -7.10
C PRO A 314 -27.27 17.04 -7.24
N ASN A 315 -27.00 18.31 -7.57
CA ASN A 315 -25.61 18.82 -7.67
C ASN A 315 -24.96 19.02 -6.30
N ALA A 316 -25.76 19.13 -5.24
CA ALA A 316 -25.33 19.17 -3.84
C ALA A 316 -25.18 17.78 -3.23
N CYS A 317 -25.37 16.69 -3.99
CA CYS A 317 -25.22 15.32 -3.52
C CYS A 317 -23.74 14.88 -3.41
N THR A 318 -22.97 15.65 -2.63
CA THR A 318 -21.61 15.30 -2.26
C THR A 318 -21.60 14.32 -1.07
N THR A 319 -20.51 13.57 -0.95
CA THR A 319 -20.37 12.42 -0.03
C THR A 319 -19.51 12.76 1.18
N ALA A 320 -19.81 12.11 2.30
CA ALA A 320 -18.95 12.10 3.47
C ALA A 320 -17.71 11.21 3.23
N PHE A 321 -16.73 11.26 4.14
CA PHE A 321 -15.68 10.22 4.17
C PHE A 321 -16.28 8.87 4.56
N GLY A 322 -15.69 7.79 4.05
CA GLY A 322 -16.00 6.45 4.56
C GLY A 322 -15.38 6.18 5.93
N THR A 323 -15.84 5.10 6.54
CA THR A 323 -15.54 4.71 7.92
C THR A 323 -14.57 3.54 8.02
N LEU A 324 -14.36 2.79 6.93
CA LEU A 324 -13.40 1.70 6.92
C LEU A 324 -11.97 2.23 7.06
N GLY A 325 -11.16 1.56 7.85
CA GLY A 325 -9.75 1.87 8.00
C GLY A 325 -8.90 1.39 6.82
N ARG A 326 -7.69 1.93 6.71
CA ARG A 326 -6.71 1.52 5.73
C ARG A 326 -6.23 0.08 5.99
N ASN A 327 -6.10 -0.71 4.93
CA ASN A 327 -5.40 -2.01 4.92
C ASN A 327 -6.00 -3.07 5.85
N ILE A 328 -7.34 -3.17 5.85
CA ILE A 328 -8.12 -4.09 6.70
C ILE A 328 -8.16 -5.54 6.21
N TYR A 329 -7.90 -5.81 4.93
CA TYR A 329 -7.82 -7.16 4.36
C TYR A 329 -6.41 -7.50 3.92
N ARG A 330 -6.14 -8.80 3.67
CA ARG A 330 -4.87 -9.29 3.12
C ARG A 330 -5.12 -10.12 1.88
N GLY A 331 -4.23 -10.00 0.91
CA GLY A 331 -4.27 -10.81 -0.30
C GLY A 331 -3.96 -12.29 -0.04
N PRO A 332 -4.04 -13.13 -1.09
CA PRO A 332 -3.80 -14.56 -1.01
C PRO A 332 -2.41 -14.91 -0.44
N PHE A 333 -2.35 -16.04 0.25
CA PHE A 333 -1.10 -16.63 0.71
C PHE A 333 -0.28 -17.12 -0.48
N GLN A 334 1.05 -16.97 -0.39
CA GLN A 334 1.97 -17.27 -1.48
C GLN A 334 2.93 -18.39 -1.08
N GLN A 335 3.16 -19.32 -2.01
CA GLN A 335 4.12 -20.41 -1.89
C GLN A 335 5.01 -20.52 -3.13
N SER A 336 6.32 -20.46 -2.94
CA SER A 336 7.33 -20.62 -4.01
C SER A 336 8.21 -21.81 -3.69
N TRP A 337 8.47 -22.63 -4.70
CA TRP A 337 9.18 -23.90 -4.60
C TRP A 337 10.19 -24.00 -5.73
N ASP A 338 11.44 -23.70 -5.45
CA ASP A 338 12.52 -23.81 -6.43
C ASP A 338 13.50 -24.91 -6.00
N PHE A 339 13.91 -25.72 -6.97
CA PHE A 339 14.66 -26.95 -6.70
C PHE A 339 15.70 -27.19 -7.79
N SER A 340 16.87 -27.67 -7.40
CA SER A 340 17.98 -27.96 -8.31
C SER A 340 18.51 -29.35 -8.06
N VAL A 341 18.73 -30.10 -9.15
CA VAL A 341 19.49 -31.36 -9.14
C VAL A 341 20.83 -31.10 -9.81
N ILE A 342 21.90 -31.44 -9.13
CA ILE A 342 23.27 -31.22 -9.59
C ILE A 342 23.96 -32.57 -9.69
N LYS A 343 24.66 -32.80 -10.79
CA LYS A 343 25.53 -33.95 -11.02
C LYS A 343 26.94 -33.46 -11.35
N ASN A 344 27.90 -33.87 -10.54
CA ASN A 344 29.31 -33.58 -10.77
C ASN A 344 30.02 -34.84 -11.29
N PHE A 345 30.47 -34.79 -12.54
CA PHE A 345 31.33 -35.80 -13.15
C PHE A 345 32.79 -35.39 -12.94
N ARG A 346 33.53 -36.17 -12.15
CA ARG A 346 34.98 -36.02 -12.03
C ARG A 346 35.65 -36.83 -13.14
N ILE A 347 36.10 -36.14 -14.17
CA ILE A 347 36.73 -36.76 -15.35
C ILE A 347 38.21 -37.07 -15.05
N SER A 348 38.91 -36.10 -14.45
CA SER A 348 40.28 -36.24 -13.96
C SER A 348 40.46 -35.47 -12.64
N GLU A 349 41.68 -35.42 -12.10
CA GLU A 349 41.98 -34.64 -10.90
C GLU A 349 41.83 -33.12 -11.11
N ARG A 350 41.96 -32.66 -12.36
CA ARG A 350 41.86 -31.23 -12.73
C ARG A 350 40.54 -30.90 -13.42
N GLN A 351 39.90 -31.88 -14.07
CA GLN A 351 38.71 -31.67 -14.88
C GLN A 351 37.42 -32.15 -14.19
N THR A 352 36.49 -31.21 -13.97
CA THR A 352 35.15 -31.50 -13.47
C THR A 352 34.09 -30.95 -14.42
N LEU A 353 33.17 -31.81 -14.82
CA LEU A 353 31.97 -31.43 -15.56
C LEU A 353 30.78 -31.42 -14.61
N ARG A 354 30.10 -30.28 -14.48
CA ARG A 354 28.91 -30.12 -13.67
C ARG A 354 27.69 -29.94 -14.57
N PHE A 355 26.74 -30.83 -14.45
CA PHE A 355 25.41 -30.69 -15.03
C PHE A 355 24.42 -30.27 -13.93
N THR A 356 23.63 -29.24 -14.16
CA THR A 356 22.57 -28.80 -13.24
C THR A 356 21.24 -28.74 -13.99
N THR A 357 20.19 -29.22 -13.33
CA THR A 357 18.80 -29.02 -13.75
C THR A 357 18.11 -28.22 -12.66
N ASP A 358 17.70 -27.00 -13.00
CA ASP A 358 17.00 -26.07 -12.11
C ASP A 358 15.51 -26.06 -12.46
N PHE A 359 14.66 -26.22 -11.47
CA PHE A 359 13.21 -26.18 -11.54
C PHE A 359 12.73 -24.98 -10.73
N PHE A 360 12.28 -23.93 -11.40
CA PHE A 360 11.57 -22.83 -10.77
C PHE A 360 10.08 -23.16 -10.75
N ASN A 361 9.43 -23.00 -9.60
CA ASN A 361 8.05 -23.45 -9.38
C ASN A 361 7.86 -24.96 -9.69
N LEU A 362 8.55 -25.82 -8.93
CA LEU A 362 8.59 -27.27 -9.10
C LEU A 362 7.20 -27.91 -9.25
N TRP A 363 6.23 -27.46 -8.44
CA TRP A 363 4.86 -27.99 -8.42
C TRP A 363 3.93 -27.36 -9.45
N ASN A 364 4.40 -26.37 -10.22
CA ASN A 364 3.58 -25.59 -11.15
C ASN A 364 2.33 -24.99 -10.48
N HIS A 365 2.47 -24.50 -9.25
CA HIS A 365 1.38 -23.88 -8.49
C HIS A 365 1.32 -22.38 -8.78
N ALA A 366 0.11 -21.83 -8.95
CA ALA A 366 -0.08 -20.40 -9.18
C ALA A 366 -0.12 -19.63 -7.86
N ASN A 367 0.67 -18.58 -7.74
CA ASN A 367 0.52 -17.62 -6.63
C ASN A 367 -0.34 -16.47 -7.10
N PHE A 368 -1.52 -16.32 -6.50
CA PHE A 368 -2.47 -15.27 -6.89
C PHE A 368 -2.07 -13.91 -6.30
N ALA A 369 -2.25 -12.85 -7.08
CA ALA A 369 -2.07 -11.48 -6.61
C ALA A 369 -3.23 -11.04 -5.71
N SER A 370 -3.11 -9.86 -5.11
CA SER A 370 -4.26 -9.18 -4.50
C SER A 370 -5.30 -8.82 -5.57
N PRO A 371 -6.58 -8.59 -5.21
CA PRO A 371 -7.59 -8.21 -6.18
C PRO A 371 -7.20 -6.95 -6.94
N ALA A 372 -7.51 -6.93 -8.24
CA ALA A 372 -7.09 -5.86 -9.16
C ALA A 372 -7.82 -4.54 -8.91
N SER A 373 -9.07 -4.61 -8.44
CA SER A 373 -9.86 -3.46 -7.98
C SER A 373 -10.52 -3.81 -6.65
N ASN A 374 -10.50 -2.85 -5.73
CA ASN A 374 -11.20 -2.92 -4.44
C ASN A 374 -12.07 -1.67 -4.23
N ASP A 375 -12.47 -1.01 -5.32
CA ASP A 375 -13.25 0.21 -5.33
C ASP A 375 -14.73 -0.07 -5.62
N LEU A 376 -15.62 0.38 -4.73
CA LEU A 376 -17.07 0.23 -4.87
C LEU A 376 -17.66 1.00 -6.06
N GLU A 377 -16.94 1.99 -6.60
CA GLU A 377 -17.33 2.67 -7.83
C GLU A 377 -17.16 1.78 -9.08
N ASN A 378 -16.46 0.64 -8.95
CA ASN A 378 -16.32 -0.35 -10.02
C ASN A 378 -16.77 -1.76 -9.57
N PRO A 379 -18.09 -1.97 -9.36
CA PRO A 379 -18.61 -3.22 -8.80
C PRO A 379 -18.35 -4.44 -9.71
N ASN A 380 -18.21 -4.22 -11.02
CA ASN A 380 -17.92 -5.29 -11.98
C ASN A 380 -16.50 -5.85 -11.85
N ALA A 381 -15.54 -5.06 -11.35
CA ALA A 381 -14.16 -5.48 -11.14
C ALA A 381 -13.80 -5.72 -9.66
N PHE A 382 -14.67 -5.29 -8.74
CA PHE A 382 -14.45 -5.37 -7.30
C PHE A 382 -14.12 -6.78 -6.83
N GLY A 383 -13.05 -6.91 -6.03
CA GLY A 383 -12.69 -8.17 -5.39
C GLY A 383 -12.24 -9.27 -6.35
N LYS A 384 -12.06 -8.96 -7.65
CA LYS A 384 -11.61 -9.93 -8.66
C LYS A 384 -10.09 -9.99 -8.74
N ILE A 385 -9.56 -11.21 -8.73
CA ILE A 385 -8.14 -11.49 -8.93
C ILE A 385 -7.94 -11.93 -10.38
N THR A 386 -7.26 -11.10 -11.16
CA THR A 386 -7.01 -11.32 -12.60
C THR A 386 -5.54 -11.58 -12.92
N SER A 387 -4.66 -11.59 -11.91
CA SER A 387 -3.22 -11.73 -12.09
C SER A 387 -2.60 -12.67 -11.05
N THR A 388 -1.40 -13.14 -11.38
CA THR A 388 -0.56 -13.97 -10.53
C THR A 388 0.76 -13.26 -10.24
N VAL A 389 1.46 -13.70 -9.21
CA VAL A 389 2.75 -13.18 -8.76
C VAL A 389 3.80 -14.29 -8.91
N GLY A 390 5.01 -13.91 -9.31
CA GLY A 390 6.09 -14.86 -9.54
C GLY A 390 6.07 -15.46 -10.95
N THR A 391 6.88 -16.49 -11.17
CA THR A 391 7.09 -17.09 -12.49
C THR A 391 6.29 -18.38 -12.68
N PRO A 392 5.86 -18.70 -13.91
CA PRO A 392 5.39 -20.03 -14.24
C PRO A 392 6.51 -21.06 -14.06
N ARG A 393 6.19 -22.34 -14.16
CA ARG A 393 7.21 -23.39 -14.12
C ARG A 393 8.23 -23.18 -15.23
N LEU A 394 9.49 -23.06 -14.84
CA LEU A 394 10.63 -22.91 -15.74
C LEU A 394 11.67 -23.96 -15.40
N ILE A 395 12.11 -24.72 -16.40
CA ILE A 395 13.17 -25.72 -16.25
C ILE A 395 14.39 -25.24 -17.03
N GLN A 396 15.52 -25.12 -16.35
CA GLN A 396 16.79 -24.71 -16.95
C GLN A 396 17.81 -25.83 -16.82
N PHE A 397 18.54 -26.05 -17.91
CA PHE A 397 19.67 -26.98 -17.95
C PHE A 397 20.95 -26.17 -18.09
N SER A 398 21.95 -26.44 -17.25
CA SER A 398 23.27 -25.84 -17.38
C SER A 398 24.36 -26.88 -17.33
N LEU A 399 25.38 -26.67 -18.14
CA LEU A 399 26.59 -27.48 -18.20
C LEU A 399 27.78 -26.57 -17.99
N ARG A 400 28.59 -26.85 -16.97
CA ARG A 400 29.83 -26.13 -16.68
C ARG A 400 30.99 -27.09 -16.68
N TRP A 401 32.01 -26.81 -17.48
CA TRP A 401 33.27 -27.51 -17.45
C TRP A 401 34.32 -26.65 -16.74
N ALA A 402 34.98 -27.20 -15.72
CA ALA A 402 36.13 -26.61 -15.04
C ALA A 402 37.35 -27.48 -15.31
N PHE A 403 38.49 -26.87 -15.62
CA PHE A 403 39.73 -27.53 -16.03
C PHE A 403 40.95 -27.01 -15.28
#